data_AF-A0A1D2XE71-F1
#
_entry.id   AF-A0A1D2XE71-F1
#
_cell.length_a   1.000
_cell.length_b   1.000
_cell.length_c   1.000
_cell.angle_alpha   90.00
_cell.angle_beta   90.00
_cell.angle_gamma   90.00
#
_symmetry.space_group_name_H-M   'P 1'
#
loop_
_entity.id
_entity.type
_entity.pdbx_description
1 polymer ?
#
loop_
_entity_poly.entity_id
_entity_poly.type
_entity_poly.pdbx_seq_one_letter_code
_entity_poly.pdbx_strand_id
1 'polypeptide(L)'
;MDTKAALLVNLGSPDSPSESDVRHYLNEFLMDGNVIDMPWLIRRMIVSLFVLPKRPAKSAKAYASVWTDDGSPLVSNSKKLLNKVRQQTNMPVELAMRYGRPDMESAIVKLASKREIKELLLFPLYPHYAMSTIKTVVEKAEAIISDNKLPISLSVHPVFYDHEGYINALVNSARPWLEKGYDHLVFSYHGVPERHITKDDSTGSHCLKSGDCCQKPSPAHHTCYRHQIYRTSACFVEKAGIPVDKYSIAFQSKLGRDKWLEPSTSSVIKQLAKQGAKKVLVICPAFVSDCLETLEEIGIEAKEDFIKAGGESLELIPCLNDHPDWTKLVSSWLEQPLKT
;
A
#
# COMPACT_ATOMS: atom_id res chain seq x y z
N MET A 1 -14.76 -9.12 -30.51
CA MET A 1 -14.52 -8.28 -29.33
C MET A 1 -13.10 -8.58 -28.90
N ASP A 2 -12.27 -7.56 -28.83
CA ASP A 2 -10.89 -7.69 -28.36
C ASP A 2 -10.91 -8.13 -26.90
N THR A 3 -10.27 -9.26 -26.58
CA THR A 3 -10.31 -9.82 -25.23
C THR A 3 -9.35 -9.03 -24.34
N LYS A 4 -9.86 -8.54 -23.20
CA LYS A 4 -9.05 -7.90 -22.17
C LYS A 4 -8.52 -8.94 -21.19
N ALA A 5 -7.35 -8.69 -20.61
CA ALA A 5 -6.85 -9.42 -19.45
C ALA A 5 -6.45 -8.44 -18.36
N ALA A 6 -6.47 -8.89 -17.11
CA ALA A 6 -6.12 -8.08 -15.97
C ALA A 6 -4.83 -8.56 -15.29
N LEU A 7 -4.02 -7.60 -14.85
CA LEU A 7 -2.87 -7.84 -13.99
C LEU A 7 -3.06 -7.11 -12.67
N LEU A 8 -3.31 -7.87 -11.60
CA LEU A 8 -3.26 -7.34 -10.24
C LEU A 8 -1.79 -7.18 -9.84
N VAL A 9 -1.40 -6.00 -9.38
CA VAL A 9 -0.01 -5.73 -8.99
C VAL A 9 0.08 -5.22 -7.56
N ASN A 10 0.88 -5.88 -6.74
CA ASN A 10 1.22 -5.42 -5.38
C ASN A 10 2.73 -5.14 -5.26
N LEU A 11 3.18 -4.64 -4.10
CA LEU A 11 4.58 -4.24 -3.90
C LEU A 11 5.53 -5.41 -4.05
N GLY A 12 5.20 -6.52 -3.39
CA GLY A 12 6.05 -7.69 -3.29
C GLY A 12 6.70 -7.85 -1.94
N SER A 13 7.43 -8.95 -1.83
CA SER A 13 8.09 -9.42 -0.61
C SER A 13 9.32 -10.24 -1.04
N PRO A 14 10.32 -10.39 -0.17
CA PRO A 14 11.37 -11.39 -0.38
C PRO A 14 10.78 -12.80 -0.54
N ASP A 15 11.51 -13.68 -1.23
CA ASP A 15 11.11 -15.07 -1.49
C ASP A 15 11.10 -15.93 -0.22
N SER A 16 11.95 -15.59 0.76
CA SER A 16 11.99 -16.22 2.09
C SER A 16 12.44 -15.21 3.15
N PRO A 17 12.30 -15.50 4.45
CA PRO A 17 12.79 -14.62 5.51
C PRO A 17 14.31 -14.76 5.70
N SER A 18 15.03 -15.46 4.81
CA SER A 18 16.48 -15.56 4.86
C SER A 18 17.15 -14.23 4.58
N GLU A 19 18.32 -13.99 5.17
CA GLU A 19 19.06 -12.73 4.95
C GLU A 19 19.43 -12.53 3.48
N SER A 20 19.75 -13.60 2.73
CA SER A 20 20.11 -13.52 1.32
C SER A 20 18.96 -13.02 0.46
N ASP A 21 17.75 -13.56 0.66
CA ASP A 21 16.59 -13.22 -0.16
C ASP A 21 16.07 -11.83 0.20
N VAL A 22 16.09 -11.48 1.49
CA VAL A 22 15.81 -10.12 1.96
C VAL A 22 16.81 -9.13 1.38
N ARG A 23 18.10 -9.48 1.30
CA ARG A 23 19.12 -8.61 0.67
C ARG A 23 18.86 -8.43 -0.82
N HIS A 24 18.49 -9.50 -1.53
CA HIS A 24 18.14 -9.43 -2.95
C HIS A 24 16.93 -8.50 -3.18
N TYR A 25 15.84 -8.74 -2.44
CA TYR A 25 14.63 -7.93 -2.47
C TYR A 25 14.92 -6.45 -2.15
N LEU A 26 15.64 -6.16 -1.05
CA LEU A 26 15.98 -4.79 -0.68
C LEU A 26 16.86 -4.10 -1.72
N ASN A 27 17.77 -4.84 -2.37
CA ASN A 27 18.58 -4.28 -3.44
C ASN A 27 17.73 -3.93 -4.67
N GLU A 28 16.76 -4.77 -5.04
CA GLU A 28 15.83 -4.46 -6.13
C GLU A 28 14.95 -3.24 -5.78
N PHE A 29 14.27 -3.31 -4.63
CA PHE A 29 13.34 -2.29 -4.16
C PHE A 29 13.99 -0.91 -3.99
N LEU A 30 15.11 -0.84 -3.26
CA LEU A 30 15.75 0.43 -2.94
C LEU A 30 16.56 1.00 -4.10
N MET A 31 16.82 0.22 -5.16
CA MET A 31 17.45 0.72 -6.38
C MET A 31 16.44 1.32 -7.37
N ASP A 32 15.14 1.26 -7.11
CA ASP A 32 14.12 1.95 -7.88
C ASP A 32 14.19 3.47 -7.65
N GLY A 33 14.20 4.24 -8.74
CA GLY A 33 14.25 5.71 -8.68
C GLY A 33 12.95 6.40 -8.30
N ASN A 34 11.85 5.68 -8.29
CA ASN A 34 10.59 6.14 -7.74
C ASN A 34 10.47 5.88 -6.23
N VAL A 35 11.33 5.03 -5.66
CA VAL A 35 11.40 4.77 -4.20
C VAL A 35 12.44 5.66 -3.55
N ILE A 36 13.70 5.60 -4.02
CA ILE A 36 14.76 6.52 -3.62
C ILE A 36 15.08 7.41 -4.82
N ASP A 37 14.51 8.61 -4.81
CA ASP A 37 14.58 9.55 -5.91
C ASP A 37 15.87 10.39 -5.94
N MET A 38 17.01 9.68 -5.84
CA MET A 38 18.36 10.23 -5.98
C MET A 38 18.99 9.76 -7.30
N PRO A 39 19.99 10.49 -7.84
CA PRO A 39 20.78 10.03 -8.98
C PRO A 39 21.34 8.62 -8.76
N TRP A 40 21.36 7.81 -9.81
CA TRP A 40 21.66 6.37 -9.71
C TRP A 40 22.98 6.06 -8.99
N LEU A 41 24.06 6.82 -9.29
CA LEU A 41 25.37 6.61 -8.66
C LEU A 41 25.32 6.84 -7.16
N ILE A 42 24.66 7.92 -6.72
CA ILE A 42 24.50 8.25 -5.30
C ILE A 42 23.65 7.18 -4.61
N ARG A 43 22.52 6.80 -5.24
CA ARG A 43 21.64 5.74 -4.73
C ARG A 43 22.38 4.41 -4.58
N ARG A 44 23.13 3.99 -5.60
CA ARG A 44 23.93 2.76 -5.59
C ARG A 44 24.94 2.76 -4.44
N MET A 45 25.67 3.86 -4.23
CA MET A 45 26.59 3.99 -3.11
C MET A 45 25.87 3.88 -1.76
N ILE A 46 24.75 4.59 -1.57
CA ILE A 46 23.98 4.56 -0.32
C ILE A 46 23.48 3.14 -0.03
N VAL A 47 22.82 2.51 -1.01
CA VAL A 47 22.23 1.17 -0.85
C VAL A 47 23.33 0.14 -0.57
N SER A 48 24.38 0.09 -1.39
CA SER A 48 25.42 -0.93 -1.27
C SER A 48 26.32 -0.76 -0.04
N LEU A 49 26.66 0.47 0.35
CA LEU A 49 27.63 0.71 1.44
C LEU A 49 26.99 0.89 2.82
N PHE A 50 25.78 1.44 2.89
CA PHE A 50 25.16 1.79 4.17
C PHE A 50 23.92 0.95 4.51
N VAL A 51 23.18 0.47 3.49
CA VAL A 51 21.93 -0.27 3.73
C VAL A 51 22.15 -1.78 3.72
N LEU A 52 22.62 -2.34 2.59
CA LEU A 52 22.75 -3.79 2.40
C LEU A 52 23.72 -4.51 3.37
N PRO A 53 24.73 -3.88 3.98
CA PRO A 53 25.59 -4.57 4.94
C PRO A 53 24.93 -4.89 6.29
N LYS A 54 23.88 -4.16 6.70
CA LYS A 54 23.28 -4.29 8.04
C LYS A 54 21.77 -4.49 8.03
N ARG A 55 21.05 -3.80 7.14
CA ARG A 55 19.58 -3.80 7.12
C ARG A 55 18.98 -5.18 6.82
N PRO A 56 19.53 -6.01 5.91
CA PRO A 56 18.96 -7.33 5.63
C PRO A 56 18.84 -8.22 6.87
N ALA A 57 19.85 -8.25 7.74
CA ALA A 57 19.81 -9.07 8.96
C ALA A 57 18.70 -8.61 9.94
N LYS A 58 18.46 -7.29 10.07
CA LYS A 58 17.36 -6.77 10.88
C LYS A 58 16.01 -7.08 10.22
N SER A 59 15.86 -6.79 8.93
CA SER A 59 14.63 -7.02 8.19
C SER A 59 14.27 -8.50 8.12
N ALA A 60 15.24 -9.41 7.99
CA ALA A 60 15.02 -10.85 8.01
C ALA A 60 14.35 -11.32 9.30
N LYS A 61 14.74 -10.78 10.46
CA LYS A 61 14.09 -11.09 11.74
C LYS A 61 12.64 -10.62 11.78
N ALA A 62 12.37 -9.43 11.25
CA ALA A 62 11.02 -8.87 11.17
C ALA A 62 10.14 -9.68 10.18
N TYR A 63 10.68 -10.07 9.01
CA TYR A 63 9.98 -10.97 8.11
C TYR A 63 9.72 -12.33 8.75
N ALA A 64 10.68 -12.89 9.49
CA ALA A 64 10.53 -14.16 10.19
C ALA A 64 9.45 -14.14 11.27
N SER A 65 9.21 -13.01 11.95
CA SER A 65 8.19 -12.92 13.01
C SER A 65 6.75 -12.98 12.50
N VAL A 66 6.54 -12.66 11.21
CA VAL A 66 5.22 -12.68 10.55
C VAL A 66 5.12 -13.71 9.43
N TRP A 67 6.16 -14.52 9.22
CA TRP A 67 6.18 -15.53 8.18
C TRP A 67 5.25 -16.69 8.51
N THR A 68 4.51 -17.20 7.52
CA THR A 68 3.62 -18.35 7.69
C THR A 68 4.04 -19.50 6.79
N ASP A 69 3.41 -20.67 6.97
CA ASP A 69 3.61 -21.83 6.09
C ASP A 69 3.22 -21.53 4.63
N ASP A 70 2.30 -20.58 4.41
CA ASP A 70 1.88 -20.09 3.10
C ASP A 70 2.87 -19.06 2.49
N GLY A 71 3.94 -18.71 3.22
CA GLY A 71 4.95 -17.72 2.85
C GLY A 71 4.69 -16.32 3.44
N SER A 72 5.15 -15.29 2.73
CA SER A 72 4.89 -13.90 3.12
C SER A 72 3.38 -13.59 3.14
N PRO A 73 2.85 -12.98 4.22
CA PRO A 73 1.45 -12.58 4.32
C PRO A 73 0.96 -11.74 3.13
N LEU A 74 1.79 -10.82 2.62
CA LEU A 74 1.43 -9.98 1.47
C LEU A 74 1.15 -10.84 0.23
N VAL A 75 2.05 -11.78 -0.06
CA VAL A 75 1.98 -12.64 -1.24
C VAL A 75 0.87 -13.68 -1.09
N SER A 76 0.75 -14.31 0.08
CA SER A 76 -0.27 -15.32 0.34
C SER A 76 -1.69 -14.74 0.32
N ASN A 77 -1.91 -13.57 0.94
CA ASN A 77 -3.20 -12.87 0.89
C ASN A 77 -3.53 -12.37 -0.52
N SER A 78 -2.54 -11.88 -1.27
CA SER A 78 -2.74 -11.49 -2.67
C SER A 78 -3.12 -12.69 -3.55
N LYS A 79 -2.57 -13.89 -3.30
CA LYS A 79 -2.96 -15.12 -3.99
C LYS A 79 -4.39 -15.55 -3.61
N LYS A 80 -4.78 -15.41 -2.34
CA LYS A 80 -6.17 -15.68 -1.88
C LYS A 80 -7.17 -14.75 -2.57
N LEU A 81 -6.85 -13.46 -2.65
CA LEU A 81 -7.62 -12.47 -3.41
C LEU A 81 -7.76 -12.88 -4.88
N LEU A 82 -6.64 -13.19 -5.55
CA LEU A 82 -6.64 -13.64 -6.96
C LEU A 82 -7.55 -14.86 -7.17
N ASN A 83 -7.47 -15.86 -6.29
CA ASN A 83 -8.27 -17.08 -6.41
C ASN A 83 -9.77 -16.78 -6.32
N LYS A 84 -10.20 -15.90 -5.41
CA LYS A 84 -11.60 -15.49 -5.29
C LYS A 84 -12.06 -14.63 -6.47
N VAL A 85 -11.21 -13.71 -6.94
CA VAL A 85 -11.50 -12.88 -8.12
C VAL A 85 -11.70 -13.75 -9.35
N ARG A 86 -10.81 -14.72 -9.61
CA ARG A 86 -10.92 -15.67 -10.74
C ARG A 86 -12.21 -16.49 -10.75
N GLN A 87 -12.86 -16.69 -9.60
CA GLN A 87 -14.15 -17.38 -9.50
C GLN A 87 -15.34 -16.48 -9.86
N GLN A 88 -15.12 -15.16 -9.95
CA GLN A 88 -16.16 -14.14 -10.11
C GLN A 88 -16.04 -13.35 -11.42
N THR A 89 -15.00 -13.60 -12.22
CA THR A 89 -14.80 -12.99 -13.55
C THR A 89 -14.38 -14.05 -14.56
N ASN A 90 -14.82 -13.87 -15.82
CA ASN A 90 -14.34 -14.68 -16.95
C ASN A 90 -13.07 -14.10 -17.59
N MET A 91 -12.66 -12.90 -17.18
CA MET A 91 -11.44 -12.26 -17.65
C MET A 91 -10.22 -13.07 -17.20
N PRO A 92 -9.22 -13.30 -18.08
CA PRO A 92 -7.93 -13.82 -17.66
C PRO A 92 -7.27 -12.84 -16.69
N VAL A 93 -7.08 -13.25 -15.43
CA VAL A 93 -6.43 -12.44 -14.39
C VAL A 93 -5.15 -13.12 -13.93
N GLU A 94 -4.05 -12.37 -13.84
CA GLU A 94 -2.80 -12.80 -13.17
C GLU A 94 -2.45 -11.85 -12.02
N LEU A 95 -1.57 -12.32 -11.13
CA LEU A 95 -0.98 -11.53 -10.05
C LEU A 95 0.51 -11.38 -10.29
N ALA A 96 1.02 -10.18 -10.09
CA ALA A 96 2.45 -9.90 -10.05
C ALA A 96 2.81 -9.01 -8.86
N MET A 97 4.08 -9.05 -8.52
CA MET A 97 4.74 -8.19 -7.56
C MET A 97 5.62 -7.21 -8.32
N ARG A 98 5.65 -5.95 -7.87
CA ARG A 98 6.57 -4.96 -8.41
C ARG A 98 8.01 -5.38 -8.16
N TYR A 99 8.31 -5.94 -6.98
CA TYR A 99 9.62 -6.43 -6.58
C TYR A 99 9.52 -7.88 -6.07
N GLY A 100 10.44 -8.74 -6.46
CA GLY A 100 10.36 -10.18 -6.15
C GLY A 100 9.32 -10.95 -6.97
N ARG A 101 8.86 -12.09 -6.45
CA ARG A 101 8.02 -13.06 -7.20
C ARG A 101 6.59 -13.17 -6.68
N PRO A 102 5.61 -13.52 -7.54
CA PRO A 102 5.70 -13.64 -9.01
C PRO A 102 5.99 -12.29 -9.68
N ASP A 103 6.90 -12.23 -10.66
CA ASP A 103 7.33 -10.96 -11.25
C ASP A 103 6.40 -10.46 -12.37
N MET A 104 6.40 -9.16 -12.62
CA MET A 104 5.55 -8.52 -13.64
C MET A 104 5.87 -8.98 -15.07
N GLU A 105 7.14 -9.22 -15.40
CA GLU A 105 7.54 -9.53 -16.76
C GLU A 105 6.99 -10.89 -17.20
N SER A 106 7.20 -11.91 -16.38
CA SER A 106 6.65 -13.26 -16.58
C SER A 106 5.13 -13.22 -16.72
N ALA A 107 4.43 -12.47 -15.87
CA ALA A 107 2.97 -12.39 -15.90
C ALA A 107 2.43 -11.68 -17.15
N ILE A 108 3.04 -10.55 -17.53
CA ILE A 108 2.63 -9.78 -18.72
C ILE A 108 2.90 -10.58 -19.99
N VAL A 109 4.10 -11.17 -20.13
CA VAL A 109 4.45 -12.00 -21.28
C VAL A 109 3.52 -13.21 -21.39
N LYS A 110 3.21 -13.87 -20.27
CA LYS A 110 2.26 -14.98 -20.24
C LYS A 110 0.87 -14.57 -20.74
N LEU A 111 0.34 -13.43 -20.30
CA LEU A 111 -0.94 -12.91 -20.78
C LEU A 111 -0.86 -12.54 -22.28
N ALA A 112 0.15 -11.78 -22.69
CA ALA A 112 0.33 -11.34 -24.08
C ALA A 112 0.57 -12.49 -25.06
N SER A 113 1.05 -13.66 -24.60
CA SER A 113 1.24 -14.84 -25.43
C SER A 113 -0.07 -15.43 -25.99
N LYS A 114 -1.22 -15.12 -25.37
CA LYS A 114 -2.53 -15.56 -25.82
C LYS A 114 -3.04 -14.62 -26.91
N ARG A 115 -3.25 -15.15 -28.11
CA ARG A 115 -3.52 -14.36 -29.33
C ARG A 115 -4.79 -13.51 -29.26
N GLU A 116 -5.76 -13.95 -28.47
CA GLU A 116 -7.04 -13.29 -28.23
C GLU A 116 -6.92 -12.05 -27.35
N ILE A 117 -5.88 -11.96 -26.52
CA ILE A 117 -5.68 -10.81 -25.63
C ILE A 117 -5.08 -9.65 -26.43
N LYS A 118 -5.76 -8.50 -26.42
CA LYS A 118 -5.31 -7.27 -27.10
C LYS A 118 -5.11 -6.10 -26.16
N GLU A 119 -5.70 -6.14 -24.97
CA GLU A 119 -5.58 -5.09 -23.96
C GLU A 119 -5.25 -5.71 -22.61
N LEU A 120 -4.27 -5.13 -21.93
CA LEU A 120 -3.93 -5.42 -20.55
C LEU A 120 -4.45 -4.29 -19.65
N LEU A 121 -5.40 -4.62 -18.78
CA LEU A 121 -5.82 -3.77 -17.68
C LEU A 121 -4.85 -3.99 -16.50
N LEU A 122 -3.99 -3.01 -16.28
CA LEU A 122 -3.13 -2.94 -15.11
C LEU A 122 -3.96 -2.46 -13.92
N PHE A 123 -4.04 -3.28 -12.88
CA PHE A 123 -4.74 -2.98 -11.64
C PHE A 123 -3.73 -2.95 -10.48
N PRO A 124 -3.16 -1.77 -10.16
CA PRO A 124 -2.35 -1.63 -8.96
C PRO A 124 -3.23 -1.79 -7.71
N LEU A 125 -2.83 -2.64 -6.77
CA LEU A 125 -3.51 -2.90 -5.50
C LEU A 125 -3.21 -1.81 -4.45
N TYR A 126 -3.17 -0.55 -4.89
CA TYR A 126 -2.93 0.62 -4.04
C TYR A 126 -4.11 1.59 -4.19
N PRO A 127 -4.82 1.93 -3.11
CA PRO A 127 -5.92 2.87 -3.19
C PRO A 127 -5.45 4.30 -3.49
N HIS A 128 -4.23 4.66 -3.09
CA HIS A 128 -3.66 6.00 -3.13
C HIS A 128 -2.46 6.08 -4.10
N TYR A 129 -2.30 7.24 -4.74
CA TYR A 129 -1.16 7.55 -5.59
C TYR A 129 0.08 7.84 -4.76
N ALA A 130 1.20 7.22 -5.14
CA ALA A 130 2.55 7.66 -4.81
C ALA A 130 3.51 7.25 -5.94
N MET A 131 4.64 7.95 -6.07
CA MET A 131 5.70 7.54 -7.01
C MET A 131 6.13 6.08 -6.78
N SER A 132 6.36 5.73 -5.51
CA SER A 132 6.84 4.42 -5.06
C SER A 132 5.84 3.28 -5.22
N THR A 133 4.60 3.56 -5.63
CA THR A 133 3.53 2.56 -5.82
C THR A 133 2.96 2.60 -7.25
N ILE A 134 2.06 3.54 -7.53
CA ILE A 134 1.35 3.61 -8.82
C ILE A 134 2.32 3.89 -9.96
N LYS A 135 3.15 4.94 -9.84
CA LYS A 135 4.02 5.39 -10.93
C LYS A 135 5.02 4.29 -11.34
N THR A 136 5.73 3.70 -10.37
CA THR A 136 6.69 2.64 -10.66
C THR A 136 6.07 1.41 -11.30
N VAL A 137 4.84 1.03 -10.92
CA VAL A 137 4.13 -0.11 -11.51
C VAL A 137 3.73 0.19 -12.95
N VAL A 138 3.21 1.38 -13.24
CA VAL A 138 2.86 1.80 -14.60
C VAL A 138 4.09 1.83 -15.49
N GLU A 139 5.15 2.55 -15.09
CA GLU A 139 6.39 2.66 -15.87
C GLU A 139 7.04 1.29 -16.12
N LYS A 140 7.00 0.38 -15.13
CA LYS A 140 7.52 -0.99 -15.30
C LYS A 140 6.69 -1.80 -16.29
N ALA A 141 5.36 -1.69 -16.27
CA ALA A 141 4.50 -2.38 -17.23
C ALA A 141 4.70 -1.86 -18.66
N GLU A 142 4.78 -0.54 -18.84
CA GLU A 142 5.07 0.10 -20.14
C GLU A 142 6.43 -0.34 -20.69
N ALA A 143 7.47 -0.35 -19.84
CA ALA A 143 8.80 -0.82 -20.22
C ALA A 143 8.78 -2.29 -20.67
N ILE A 144 8.12 -3.18 -19.91
CA ILE A 144 8.02 -4.60 -20.27
C ILE A 144 7.34 -4.79 -21.64
N ILE A 145 6.23 -4.09 -21.88
CA ILE A 145 5.48 -4.17 -23.15
C ILE A 145 6.34 -3.68 -24.32
N SER A 146 7.02 -2.54 -24.14
CA SER A 146 7.90 -1.94 -25.15
C SER A 146 9.12 -2.83 -25.44
N ASP A 147 9.85 -3.26 -24.41
CA ASP A 147 11.09 -4.02 -24.54
C ASP A 147 10.87 -5.40 -25.17
N ASN A 148 9.75 -6.05 -24.83
CA ASN A 148 9.35 -7.34 -25.41
C ASN A 148 8.53 -7.21 -26.70
N LYS A 149 8.25 -5.98 -27.18
CA LYS A 149 7.44 -5.69 -28.38
C LYS A 149 6.10 -6.41 -28.40
N LEU A 150 5.41 -6.43 -27.26
CA LEU A 150 4.17 -7.18 -27.09
C LEU A 150 3.02 -6.50 -27.84
N PRO A 151 2.20 -7.23 -28.62
CA PRO A 151 1.13 -6.65 -29.43
C PRO A 151 -0.15 -6.42 -28.59
N ILE A 152 -0.02 -5.76 -27.44
CA ILE A 152 -1.10 -5.44 -26.51
C ILE A 152 -1.07 -3.96 -26.14
N SER A 153 -2.25 -3.35 -25.97
CA SER A 153 -2.38 -2.01 -25.38
C SER A 153 -2.45 -2.09 -23.86
N LEU A 154 -1.98 -1.06 -23.17
CA LEU A 154 -2.05 -0.93 -21.71
C LEU A 154 -3.17 0.05 -21.33
N SER A 155 -4.04 -0.36 -20.41
CA SER A 155 -4.92 0.54 -19.68
C SER A 155 -4.64 0.42 -18.18
N VAL A 156 -4.77 1.51 -17.43
CA VAL A 156 -4.43 1.55 -16.00
C VAL A 156 -5.69 1.87 -15.23
N HIS A 157 -6.04 1.02 -14.27
CA HIS A 157 -7.13 1.31 -13.34
C HIS A 157 -6.74 2.52 -12.47
N PRO A 158 -7.60 3.55 -12.34
CA PRO A 158 -7.28 4.72 -11.53
C PRO A 158 -7.18 4.37 -10.04
N VAL A 159 -6.59 5.29 -9.28
CA VAL A 159 -6.65 5.25 -7.82
C VAL A 159 -8.11 5.36 -7.34
N PHE A 160 -8.43 4.74 -6.21
CA PHE A 160 -9.81 4.54 -5.76
C PHE A 160 -10.01 4.89 -4.27
N TYR A 161 -9.12 5.74 -3.73
CA TYR A 161 -9.03 6.11 -2.32
C TYR A 161 -10.33 6.64 -1.68
N ASP A 162 -11.20 7.29 -2.45
CA ASP A 162 -12.47 7.86 -2.00
C ASP A 162 -13.70 7.23 -2.68
N HIS A 163 -13.50 6.18 -3.47
CA HIS A 163 -14.60 5.49 -4.14
C HIS A 163 -15.51 4.81 -3.12
N GLU A 164 -16.82 5.01 -3.24
CA GLU A 164 -17.80 4.54 -2.26
C GLU A 164 -17.71 3.03 -2.01
N GLY A 165 -17.58 2.22 -3.06
CA GLY A 165 -17.41 0.76 -2.94
C GLY A 165 -16.22 0.34 -2.08
N TYR A 166 -15.08 1.05 -2.19
CA TYR A 166 -13.88 0.75 -1.41
C TYR A 166 -14.07 1.16 0.05
N ILE A 167 -14.64 2.36 0.30
CA ILE A 167 -14.98 2.81 1.65
C ILE A 167 -15.98 1.86 2.32
N ASN A 168 -16.99 1.39 1.59
CA ASN A 168 -17.96 0.41 2.10
C ASN A 168 -17.27 -0.91 2.48
N ALA A 169 -16.38 -1.43 1.63
CA ALA A 169 -15.63 -2.65 1.91
C ALA A 169 -14.75 -2.49 3.16
N LEU A 170 -14.06 -1.35 3.31
CA LEU A 170 -13.25 -1.04 4.50
C LEU A 170 -14.09 -0.96 5.78
N VAL A 171 -15.22 -0.24 5.74
CA VAL A 171 -16.07 -0.07 6.92
C VAL A 171 -16.70 -1.39 7.32
N ASN A 172 -17.17 -2.18 6.35
CA ASN A 172 -17.73 -3.50 6.60
C ASN A 172 -16.66 -4.45 7.18
N SER A 173 -15.44 -4.43 6.63
CA SER A 173 -14.34 -5.25 7.15
C SER A 173 -13.88 -4.78 8.54
N ALA A 174 -14.03 -3.52 8.90
CA ALA A 174 -13.66 -3.01 10.23
C ALA A 174 -14.76 -3.16 11.28
N ARG A 175 -16.02 -3.36 10.88
CA ARG A 175 -17.19 -3.35 11.77
C ARG A 175 -17.06 -4.29 12.98
N PRO A 176 -16.63 -5.56 12.85
CA PRO A 176 -16.47 -6.46 13.99
C PRO A 176 -15.47 -5.98 15.06
N TRP A 177 -14.55 -5.08 14.71
CA TRP A 177 -13.60 -4.48 15.64
C TRP A 177 -14.16 -3.21 16.28
N LEU A 178 -14.82 -2.38 15.47
CA LEU A 178 -15.45 -1.13 15.94
C LEU A 178 -16.55 -1.39 16.98
N GLU A 179 -17.25 -2.53 16.89
CA GLU A 179 -18.33 -2.92 17.82
C GLU A 179 -17.83 -3.45 19.18
N LYS A 180 -16.55 -3.83 19.33
CA LYS A 180 -15.99 -4.36 20.60
C LYS A 180 -15.80 -3.30 21.68
N GLY A 181 -15.95 -2.03 21.33
CA GLY A 181 -15.62 -0.90 22.19
C GLY A 181 -14.12 -0.60 22.20
N TYR A 182 -13.79 0.66 21.94
CA TYR A 182 -12.43 1.19 21.89
C TYR A 182 -12.45 2.66 22.34
N ASP A 183 -11.31 3.15 22.82
CA ASP A 183 -11.16 4.54 23.24
C ASP A 183 -10.80 5.43 22.05
N HIS A 184 -9.91 4.96 21.16
CA HIS A 184 -9.45 5.72 20.01
C HIS A 184 -9.15 4.85 18.78
N LEU A 185 -9.41 5.36 17.58
CA LEU A 185 -9.02 4.75 16.30
C LEU A 185 -7.86 5.53 15.65
N VAL A 186 -6.76 4.87 15.36
CA VAL A 186 -5.62 5.46 14.62
C VAL A 186 -5.62 4.97 13.19
N PHE A 187 -5.71 5.88 12.22
CA PHE A 187 -5.40 5.60 10.83
C PHE A 187 -3.90 5.73 10.63
N SER A 188 -3.21 4.61 10.47
CA SER A 188 -1.78 4.56 10.19
C SER A 188 -1.53 4.44 8.69
N TYR A 189 -0.80 5.38 8.12
CA TYR A 189 -0.41 5.37 6.71
C TYR A 189 1.11 5.26 6.58
N HIS A 190 1.61 4.64 5.52
CA HIS A 190 3.05 4.65 5.27
C HIS A 190 3.52 6.10 5.08
N GLY A 191 4.57 6.48 5.82
CA GLY A 191 5.14 7.81 5.71
C GLY A 191 5.72 8.02 4.31
N VAL A 192 5.69 9.27 3.86
CA VAL A 192 6.49 9.70 2.71
C VAL A 192 7.25 10.99 3.06
N PRO A 193 8.43 11.21 2.48
CA PRO A 193 9.11 12.49 2.61
C PRO A 193 8.27 13.65 2.07
N GLU A 194 8.30 14.80 2.73
CA GLU A 194 7.59 16.01 2.28
C GLU A 194 7.98 16.41 0.85
N ARG A 195 9.23 16.16 0.45
CA ARG A 195 9.70 16.43 -0.91
C ARG A 195 8.97 15.62 -1.99
N HIS A 196 8.48 14.42 -1.69
CA HIS A 196 7.71 13.62 -2.66
C HIS A 196 6.36 14.29 -2.90
N ILE A 197 5.73 14.77 -1.83
CA ILE A 197 4.47 15.52 -1.90
C ILE A 197 4.60 16.80 -2.73
N THR A 198 5.71 17.55 -2.58
CA THR A 198 5.92 18.77 -3.38
C THR A 198 6.39 18.50 -4.80
N LYS A 199 7.07 17.37 -5.05
CA LYS A 199 7.53 16.97 -6.38
C LYS A 199 6.39 16.51 -7.29
N ASP A 200 5.42 15.79 -6.74
CA ASP A 200 4.23 15.33 -7.48
C ASP A 200 3.13 16.41 -7.57
N ASP A 201 3.35 17.59 -6.99
CA ASP A 201 2.44 18.72 -7.13
C ASP A 201 2.54 19.30 -8.55
N SER A 202 1.55 18.98 -9.38
CA SER A 202 1.44 19.45 -10.77
C SER A 202 1.36 20.98 -10.89
N THR A 203 1.01 21.69 -9.82
CA THR A 203 0.96 23.15 -9.78
C THR A 203 2.28 23.78 -9.31
N GLY A 204 3.13 23.00 -8.62
CA GLY A 204 4.38 23.46 -7.99
C GLY A 204 4.20 24.40 -6.78
N SER A 205 2.98 24.83 -6.48
CA SER A 205 2.70 25.89 -5.51
C SER A 205 1.50 25.64 -4.60
N HIS A 206 1.01 24.40 -4.49
CA HIS A 206 -0.18 24.08 -3.71
C HIS A 206 0.14 23.23 -2.47
N CYS A 207 0.74 22.07 -2.68
CA CYS A 207 0.95 21.07 -1.65
C CYS A 207 2.00 21.53 -0.62
N LEU A 208 1.66 21.39 0.67
CA LEU A 208 2.48 21.82 1.81
C LEU A 208 2.82 23.32 1.84
N LYS A 209 2.09 24.16 1.08
CA LYS A 209 2.25 25.63 1.13
C LYS A 209 1.39 26.31 2.19
N SER A 210 0.37 25.61 2.69
CA SER A 210 -0.51 26.05 3.77
C SER A 210 -0.96 24.84 4.61
N GLY A 211 -1.31 25.06 5.87
CA GLY A 211 -1.75 23.98 6.77
C GLY A 211 -3.01 23.25 6.30
N ASP A 212 -3.87 23.96 5.56
CA ASP A 212 -5.17 23.53 5.05
C ASP A 212 -5.15 23.21 3.54
N CYS A 213 -3.99 23.07 2.90
CA CYS A 213 -3.88 22.83 1.44
C CYS A 213 -4.66 21.59 0.96
N CYS A 214 -4.82 20.58 1.81
CA CYS A 214 -5.57 19.37 1.49
C CYS A 214 -7.09 19.60 1.44
N GLN A 215 -7.59 20.70 2.00
CA GLN A 215 -9.02 21.06 2.01
C GLN A 215 -9.38 22.02 0.87
N LYS A 216 -8.38 22.68 0.26
CA LYS A 216 -8.56 23.62 -0.85
C LYS A 216 -8.49 22.88 -2.19
N PRO A 217 -9.55 22.89 -3.02
CA PRO A 217 -9.56 22.20 -4.31
C PRO A 217 -8.35 22.57 -5.18
N SER A 218 -7.70 21.57 -5.76
CA SER A 218 -6.57 21.78 -6.65
C SER A 218 -6.34 20.58 -7.57
N PRO A 219 -5.90 20.79 -8.83
CA PRO A 219 -5.46 19.70 -9.71
C PRO A 219 -4.33 18.85 -9.11
N ALA A 220 -3.55 19.38 -8.16
CA ALA A 220 -2.50 18.64 -7.47
C ALA A 220 -3.03 17.44 -6.67
N HIS A 221 -4.33 17.42 -6.33
CA HIS A 221 -4.95 16.35 -5.54
C HIS A 221 -4.99 15.00 -6.27
N HIS A 222 -4.95 14.99 -7.60
CA HIS A 222 -4.87 13.74 -8.39
C HIS A 222 -3.61 12.91 -8.10
N THR A 223 -2.51 13.56 -7.70
CA THR A 223 -1.22 12.92 -7.40
C THR A 223 -0.73 13.18 -5.98
N CYS A 224 -1.48 13.90 -5.15
CA CYS A 224 -1.09 14.21 -3.78
C CYS A 224 -1.49 13.09 -2.80
N TYR A 225 -0.55 12.21 -2.48
CA TYR A 225 -0.74 11.13 -1.49
C TYR A 225 -1.39 11.63 -0.18
N ARG A 226 -0.88 12.73 0.39
CA ARG A 226 -1.38 13.30 1.66
C ARG A 226 -2.85 13.71 1.58
N HIS A 227 -3.27 14.33 0.48
CA HIS A 227 -4.68 14.68 0.30
C HIS A 227 -5.55 13.41 0.22
N GLN A 228 -5.13 12.44 -0.57
CA GLN A 228 -5.91 11.22 -0.82
C GLN A 228 -6.11 10.40 0.45
N ILE A 229 -5.09 10.25 1.31
CA ILE A 229 -5.24 9.52 2.58
C ILE A 229 -6.17 10.25 3.56
N TYR A 230 -6.13 11.59 3.61
CA TYR A 230 -7.02 12.37 4.45
C TYR A 230 -8.46 12.25 3.95
N ARG A 231 -8.66 12.20 2.63
CA ARG A 231 -9.98 11.96 2.04
C ARG A 231 -10.50 10.57 2.36
N THR A 232 -9.68 9.52 2.25
CA THR A 232 -10.08 8.16 2.67
C THR A 232 -10.47 8.11 4.14
N SER A 233 -9.65 8.70 5.02
CA SER A 233 -9.96 8.76 6.45
C SER A 233 -11.28 9.48 6.70
N ALA A 234 -11.49 10.64 6.08
CA ALA A 234 -12.74 11.41 6.21
C ALA A 234 -13.97 10.62 5.75
N CYS A 235 -13.91 9.98 4.57
CA CYS A 235 -15.00 9.16 4.06
C CYS A 235 -15.27 7.94 4.95
N PHE A 236 -14.22 7.30 5.49
CA PHE A 236 -14.38 6.19 6.41
C PHE A 236 -15.08 6.61 7.70
N VAL A 237 -14.61 7.68 8.36
CA VAL A 237 -15.17 8.10 9.66
C VAL A 237 -16.60 8.60 9.53
N GLU A 238 -16.92 9.29 8.44
CA GLU A 238 -18.29 9.71 8.10
C GLU A 238 -19.20 8.48 7.95
N LYS A 239 -18.79 7.50 7.14
CA LYS A 239 -19.58 6.30 6.89
C LYS A 239 -19.71 5.40 8.12
N ALA A 240 -18.66 5.31 8.94
CA ALA A 240 -18.63 4.51 10.16
C ALA A 240 -19.25 5.21 11.38
N GLY A 241 -19.63 6.49 11.26
CA GLY A 241 -20.20 7.27 12.36
C GLY A 241 -19.21 7.51 13.51
N ILE A 242 -17.91 7.67 13.21
CA ILE A 242 -16.86 7.85 14.22
C ILE A 242 -16.75 9.34 14.58
N PRO A 243 -16.88 9.72 15.86
CA PRO A 243 -16.73 11.11 16.30
C PRO A 243 -15.35 11.70 16.00
N VAL A 244 -15.29 13.01 15.73
CA VAL A 244 -14.07 13.73 15.34
C VAL A 244 -12.94 13.72 16.37
N ASP A 245 -13.30 13.53 17.64
CA ASP A 245 -12.38 13.43 18.78
C ASP A 245 -11.90 11.99 19.05
N LYS A 246 -12.49 11.00 18.37
CA LYS A 246 -12.23 9.57 18.59
C LYS A 246 -11.30 8.94 17.54
N TYR A 247 -10.71 9.75 16.66
CA TYR A 247 -9.75 9.26 15.69
C TYR A 247 -8.57 10.21 15.48
N SER A 248 -7.47 9.66 14.98
CA SER A 248 -6.31 10.42 14.53
C SER A 248 -5.69 9.79 13.29
N ILE A 249 -4.95 10.60 12.53
CA ILE A 249 -4.19 10.16 11.36
C ILE A 249 -2.71 10.28 11.70
N ALA A 250 -1.95 9.23 11.43
CA ALA A 250 -0.53 9.15 11.72
C ALA A 250 0.26 8.42 10.62
N PHE A 251 1.58 8.57 10.66
CA PHE A 251 2.48 8.04 9.64
C PHE A 251 3.53 7.08 10.22
N GLN A 252 3.64 5.89 9.63
CA GLN A 252 4.61 4.85 10.02
C GLN A 252 5.84 4.80 9.09
N SER A 253 6.79 3.91 9.39
CA SER A 253 7.93 3.56 8.53
C SER A 253 8.82 4.73 8.05
N LYS A 254 9.19 5.67 8.94
CA LYS A 254 10.11 6.77 8.59
C LYS A 254 11.55 6.27 8.41
N LEU A 255 12.24 6.78 7.39
CA LEU A 255 13.62 6.41 7.09
C LEU A 255 14.51 7.61 6.81
N GLY A 256 15.73 7.59 7.35
CA GLY A 256 16.75 8.60 7.03
C GLY A 256 16.49 9.94 7.72
N ARG A 257 17.06 11.01 7.16
CA ARG A 257 17.13 12.35 7.78
C ARG A 257 16.23 13.41 7.14
N ASP A 258 15.49 13.05 6.10
CA ASP A 258 14.59 13.98 5.43
C ASP A 258 13.45 14.42 6.35
N LYS A 259 12.73 15.48 5.98
CA LYS A 259 11.45 15.81 6.61
C LYS A 259 10.37 14.87 6.09
N TRP A 260 9.69 14.20 7.01
CA TRP A 260 8.61 13.26 6.73
C TRP A 260 7.28 13.85 7.17
N LEU A 261 6.19 13.31 6.64
CA LEU A 261 4.86 13.61 7.15
C LEU A 261 4.75 13.23 8.64
N GLU A 262 4.11 14.12 9.39
CA GLU A 262 3.90 14.04 10.84
C GLU A 262 2.39 14.09 11.15
N PRO A 263 1.94 13.56 12.30
CA PRO A 263 2.74 12.93 13.37
C PRO A 263 3.11 11.45 13.08
N SER A 264 4.16 10.93 13.72
CA SER A 264 4.49 9.51 13.62
C SER A 264 3.51 8.60 14.38
N THR A 265 3.22 7.40 13.88
CA THR A 265 2.33 6.44 14.55
C THR A 265 2.84 6.08 15.95
N SER A 266 4.15 5.82 16.11
CA SER A 266 4.76 5.55 17.42
C SER A 266 4.59 6.73 18.41
N SER A 267 4.68 7.98 17.94
CA SER A 267 4.43 9.13 18.82
C SER A 267 2.96 9.24 19.23
N VAL A 268 2.03 9.02 18.29
CA VAL A 268 0.58 9.15 18.55
C VAL A 268 0.11 8.10 19.55
N ILE A 269 0.48 6.83 19.38
CA ILE A 269 0.07 5.76 20.30
C ILE A 269 0.61 5.99 21.71
N LYS A 270 1.87 6.42 21.85
CA LYS A 270 2.49 6.73 23.17
C LYS A 270 1.79 7.92 23.82
N GLN A 271 1.40 8.92 23.05
CA GLN A 271 0.66 10.07 23.55
C GLN A 271 -0.74 9.67 24.01
N LEU A 272 -1.47 8.88 23.23
CA LEU A 272 -2.80 8.39 23.59
C LEU A 272 -2.78 7.59 24.91
N ALA A 273 -1.81 6.69 25.07
CA ALA A 273 -1.63 5.93 26.31
C ALA A 273 -1.42 6.86 27.52
N LYS A 274 -0.54 7.86 27.38
CA LYS A 274 -0.27 8.87 28.43
C LYS A 274 -1.47 9.76 28.73
N GLN A 275 -2.34 9.97 27.76
CA GLN A 275 -3.60 10.71 27.91
C GLN A 275 -4.73 9.86 28.52
N GLY A 276 -4.47 8.58 28.81
CA GLY A 276 -5.40 7.69 29.51
C GLY A 276 -6.14 6.70 28.62
N ALA A 277 -5.91 6.70 27.30
CA ALA A 277 -6.49 5.68 26.43
C ALA A 277 -5.97 4.28 26.81
N LYS A 278 -6.88 3.33 26.98
CA LYS A 278 -6.60 1.94 27.36
C LYS A 278 -6.73 0.98 26.18
N LYS A 279 -7.68 1.22 25.29
CA LYS A 279 -7.99 0.37 24.13
C LYS A 279 -7.90 1.17 22.84
N VAL A 280 -6.89 0.89 22.02
CA VAL A 280 -6.68 1.57 20.74
C VAL A 280 -6.84 0.58 19.58
N LEU A 281 -7.60 0.99 18.57
CA LEU A 281 -7.63 0.30 17.29
C LEU A 281 -6.68 1.00 16.31
N VAL A 282 -5.99 0.24 15.47
CA VAL A 282 -5.20 0.78 14.37
C VAL A 282 -5.67 0.17 13.06
N ILE A 283 -5.90 0.99 12.05
CA ILE A 283 -6.22 0.55 10.68
C ILE A 283 -5.21 1.13 9.70
N CYS A 284 -4.87 0.37 8.65
CA CYS A 284 -3.88 0.77 7.64
C CYS A 284 -4.48 0.82 6.22
N PRO A 285 -5.33 1.81 5.88
CA PRO A 285 -6.11 1.77 4.63
C PRO A 285 -5.28 1.81 3.36
N ALA A 286 -4.05 2.33 3.39
CA ALA A 286 -3.17 2.32 2.21
C ALA A 286 -2.75 0.91 1.75
N PHE A 287 -2.98 -0.12 2.56
CA PHE A 287 -2.71 -1.51 2.24
C PHE A 287 -4.03 -2.28 2.11
N VAL A 288 -4.17 -3.03 1.01
CA VAL A 288 -5.32 -3.94 0.81
C VAL A 288 -4.99 -5.38 1.19
N SER A 289 -3.74 -5.69 1.54
CA SER A 289 -3.30 -6.99 2.02
C SER A 289 -2.32 -6.81 3.16
N ASP A 290 -2.47 -7.62 4.21
CA ASP A 290 -1.56 -7.56 5.36
C ASP A 290 -0.14 -7.89 4.94
N CYS A 291 0.80 -7.14 5.49
CA CYS A 291 2.20 -7.15 5.11
C CYS A 291 3.09 -6.91 6.33
N LEU A 292 4.39 -6.75 6.11
CA LEU A 292 5.35 -6.49 7.18
C LEU A 292 4.96 -5.21 7.95
N GLU A 293 4.63 -4.15 7.22
CA GLU A 293 4.29 -2.84 7.78
C GLU A 293 2.98 -2.83 8.58
N THR A 294 2.10 -3.82 8.39
CA THR A 294 0.88 -3.95 9.20
C THR A 294 1.11 -4.92 10.35
N LEU A 295 1.51 -6.15 10.08
CA LEU A 295 1.58 -7.20 11.09
C LEU A 295 2.73 -7.00 12.07
N GLU A 296 3.90 -6.58 11.58
CA GLU A 296 5.08 -6.39 12.44
C GLU A 296 5.09 -4.99 13.05
N GLU A 297 5.13 -3.94 12.22
CA GLU A 297 5.30 -2.57 12.73
C GLU A 297 4.12 -2.13 13.61
N ILE A 298 2.89 -2.53 13.26
CA ILE A 298 1.68 -2.18 14.02
C ILE A 298 1.24 -3.31 14.95
N GLY A 299 1.07 -4.52 14.43
CA GLY A 299 0.57 -5.66 15.20
C GLY A 299 1.48 -6.09 16.35
N ILE A 300 2.80 -5.85 16.23
CA ILE A 300 3.80 -6.22 17.23
C ILE A 300 4.44 -4.96 17.84
N GLU A 301 5.22 -4.17 17.08
CA GLU A 301 6.02 -3.08 17.64
C GLU A 301 5.15 -1.97 18.26
N ALA A 302 4.16 -1.45 17.52
CA ALA A 302 3.25 -0.41 18.04
C ALA A 302 2.45 -0.90 19.25
N LYS A 303 2.00 -2.16 19.23
CA LYS A 303 1.29 -2.77 20.36
C LYS A 303 2.16 -2.80 21.62
N GLU A 304 3.41 -3.25 21.50
CA GLU A 304 4.36 -3.22 22.60
C GLU A 304 4.62 -1.80 23.12
N ASP A 305 4.82 -0.85 22.21
CA ASP A 305 5.03 0.57 22.53
C ASP A 305 3.85 1.16 23.31
N PHE A 306 2.63 0.84 22.91
CA PHE A 306 1.40 1.31 23.56
C PHE A 306 1.23 0.73 24.97
N ILE A 307 1.46 -0.58 25.15
CA ILE A 307 1.39 -1.24 26.46
C ILE A 307 2.47 -0.69 27.39
N LYS A 308 3.72 -0.56 26.91
CA LYS A 308 4.82 0.04 27.69
C LYS A 308 4.53 1.49 28.10
N ALA A 309 3.73 2.22 27.32
CA ALA A 309 3.33 3.60 27.62
C ALA A 309 2.12 3.72 28.57
N GLY A 310 1.52 2.61 29.03
CA GLY A 310 0.43 2.58 30.01
C GLY A 310 -0.97 2.26 29.46
N GLY A 311 -1.05 1.89 28.17
CA GLY A 311 -2.25 1.32 27.56
C GLY A 311 -2.47 -0.16 27.91
N GLU A 312 -3.65 -0.70 27.64
CA GLU A 312 -4.01 -2.10 27.93
C GLU A 312 -4.02 -2.97 26.66
N SER A 313 -4.66 -2.51 25.59
CA SER A 313 -4.71 -3.23 24.32
C SER A 313 -4.57 -2.30 23.11
N LEU A 314 -3.77 -2.74 22.16
CA LEU A 314 -3.75 -2.22 20.79
C LEU A 314 -4.09 -3.38 19.85
N GLU A 315 -5.13 -3.21 19.04
CA GLU A 315 -5.55 -4.18 18.04
C GLU A 315 -5.41 -3.59 16.64
N LEU A 316 -4.67 -4.30 15.79
CA LEU A 316 -4.67 -4.05 14.35
C LEU A 316 -5.97 -4.58 13.75
N ILE A 317 -6.70 -3.71 13.05
CA ILE A 317 -7.78 -4.10 12.14
C ILE A 317 -7.09 -4.68 10.89
N PRO A 318 -7.34 -5.96 10.53
CA PRO A 318 -6.73 -6.57 9.35
C PRO A 318 -7.02 -5.78 8.08
N CYS A 319 -6.10 -5.85 7.12
CA CYS A 319 -6.36 -5.34 5.79
C CYS A 319 -7.55 -6.07 5.14
N LEU A 320 -8.02 -5.54 4.01
CA LEU A 320 -9.11 -6.17 3.25
C LEU A 320 -8.79 -7.62 2.86
N ASN A 321 -7.52 -7.97 2.63
CA ASN A 321 -7.05 -9.31 2.28
C ASN A 321 -7.92 -9.93 1.18
N ASP A 322 -8.70 -10.94 1.53
CA ASP A 322 -9.62 -11.67 0.66
C ASP A 322 -11.09 -11.50 1.11
N HIS A 323 -11.41 -10.42 1.82
CA HIS A 323 -12.75 -10.10 2.30
C HIS A 323 -13.77 -10.12 1.15
N PRO A 324 -14.97 -10.72 1.33
CA PRO A 324 -15.93 -10.91 0.24
C PRO A 324 -16.27 -9.61 -0.51
N ASP A 325 -16.56 -8.53 0.22
CA ASP A 325 -16.88 -7.23 -0.39
C ASP A 325 -15.73 -6.68 -1.25
N TRP A 326 -14.49 -6.88 -0.82
CA TRP A 326 -13.31 -6.47 -1.59
C TRP A 326 -13.14 -7.33 -2.84
N THR A 327 -13.25 -8.65 -2.73
CA THR A 327 -13.12 -9.56 -3.87
C THR A 327 -14.18 -9.30 -4.93
N LYS A 328 -15.42 -9.00 -4.50
CA LYS A 328 -16.54 -8.67 -5.38
C LYS A 328 -16.32 -7.33 -6.08
N LEU A 329 -15.82 -6.34 -5.35
CA LEU A 329 -15.54 -5.02 -5.91
C LEU A 329 -14.42 -5.07 -6.95
N VAL A 330 -13.30 -5.74 -6.64
CA VAL A 330 -12.21 -5.91 -7.61
C VAL A 330 -12.73 -6.61 -8.86
N SER A 331 -13.46 -7.72 -8.70
CA SER A 331 -14.02 -8.46 -9.84
C SER A 331 -14.94 -7.58 -10.70
N SER A 332 -15.79 -6.75 -10.09
CA SER A 332 -16.65 -5.84 -10.86
C SER A 332 -15.85 -4.76 -11.58
N TRP A 333 -14.77 -4.25 -10.98
CA TRP A 333 -13.90 -3.26 -11.61
C TRP A 333 -13.04 -3.84 -12.75
N LEU A 334 -12.74 -5.13 -12.74
CA LEU A 334 -12.09 -5.76 -13.89
C LEU A 334 -13.02 -5.78 -15.11
N GLU A 335 -14.31 -6.07 -14.90
CA GLU A 335 -15.32 -6.10 -15.98
C GLU A 335 -15.80 -4.69 -16.37
N GLN A 336 -15.88 -3.78 -15.40
CA GLN A 336 -16.32 -2.39 -15.56
C GLN A 336 -15.32 -1.45 -14.87
N PRO A 337 -14.18 -1.16 -15.51
CA PRO A 337 -13.16 -0.30 -14.92
C PRO A 337 -13.70 1.09 -14.63
N LEU A 338 -13.21 1.69 -13.55
CA LEU A 338 -13.44 3.10 -13.27
C LEU A 338 -12.92 3.96 -14.43
N LYS A 339 -13.72 4.95 -14.83
CA LYS A 339 -13.30 5.95 -15.80
C LYS A 339 -12.51 7.04 -15.07
N THR A 340 -11.42 7.45 -15.69
CA THR A 340 -10.52 8.51 -15.20
C THR A 340 -11.17 9.89 -15.28
#